data_AF-A0A2A1ZNF1-F1
#
_entry.id   AF-A0A2A1ZNF1-F1
#
_cell.length_a   1.000
_cell.length_b   1.000
_cell.length_c   1.000
_cell.angle_alpha   90.00
_cell.angle_beta   90.00
_cell.angle_gamma   90.00
#
_symmetry.space_group_name_H-M   'P 1'
#
loop_
_entity.id
_entity.type
_entity.pdbx_description
1 polymer ?
#
loop_
_entity_poly.entity_id
_entity_poly.type
_entity_poly.pdbx_seq_one_letter_code
_entity_poly.pdbx_strand_id
1 'polypeptide(L)'
;MRTLKVYNSGARCGTPPRSLTAMPSKRSHIAGWSPGAVRRNTAFLQSVDWLLLGENGYAFTLTLKTCPESPEQWQRLVKNYLESLRKVGFNYLHWVVEWQRRGVPHLHGVVYFTDACDPLGGFLNDDYCRLIICNWVRMFTFREARVQAQDCKPISDAKGWFKYLAKHAGR
;
A
#
# COMPACT_ATOMS: atom_id res chain seq x y z
N MET A 1 14.05 13.35 28.98
CA MET A 1 13.36 12.07 29.26
C MET A 1 13.50 11.19 28.04
N ARG A 2 14.02 9.96 28.14
CA ARG A 2 14.02 9.00 27.02
C ARG A 2 12.65 8.35 26.94
N THR A 3 12.13 8.14 25.73
CA THR A 3 10.82 7.51 25.52
C THR A 3 10.99 6.16 24.83
N LEU A 4 10.23 5.17 25.30
CA LEU A 4 10.09 3.85 24.67
C LEU A 4 8.63 3.68 24.28
N LYS A 5 8.37 3.35 23.02
CA LYS A 5 7.05 2.93 22.52
C LYS A 5 7.15 1.49 22.05
N VAL A 6 6.28 0.63 22.56
CA VAL A 6 6.16 -0.77 22.15
C VAL A 6 4.90 -0.91 21.30
N TYR A 7 5.01 -1.68 20.22
CA TYR A 7 3.96 -1.98 19.25
C TYR A 7 3.79 -3.50 19.14
N ASN A 8 2.69 -3.95 18.52
CA ASN A 8 2.40 -5.37 18.33
C ASN A 8 3.54 -6.14 17.64
N SER A 9 4.27 -5.50 16.72
CA SER A 9 5.39 -6.14 15.99
C SER A 9 6.70 -5.34 16.00
N GLY A 10 6.95 -4.53 17.04
CA GLY A 10 8.24 -3.85 17.19
C GLY A 10 8.29 -2.83 18.33
N ALA A 11 9.40 -2.13 18.48
CA ALA A 11 9.54 -1.05 19.45
C ALA A 11 10.34 0.13 18.88
N ARG A 12 10.15 1.30 19.47
CA ARG A 12 10.92 2.52 19.17
C ARG A 12 11.40 3.16 20.45
N CYS A 13 12.69 3.42 20.51
CA CYS A 13 13.28 4.30 21.51
C CYS A 13 13.61 5.66 20.88
N GLY A 14 13.44 6.74 21.64
CA GLY A 14 13.81 8.06 21.18
C GLY A 14 14.09 9.02 22.33
N THR A 15 14.76 10.12 22.00
CA THR A 15 14.86 11.27 22.88
C THR A 15 14.00 12.37 22.26
N PRO A 16 13.04 12.96 22.98
CA PRO A 16 12.26 14.09 22.50
C PRO A 16 13.19 15.22 22.03
N PRO A 17 12.81 15.97 20.97
CA PRO A 17 13.61 17.09 20.51
C PRO A 17 13.79 18.11 21.63
N ARG A 18 15.00 18.68 21.75
CA ARG A 18 15.37 19.65 22.80
C ARG A 18 14.65 21.01 22.61
N SER A 19 14.11 21.28 21.43
CA SER A 19 13.34 22.48 21.10
C SER A 19 12.08 22.09 20.31
N LEU A 20 10.95 22.74 20.64
CA LEU A 20 9.66 22.63 19.95
C LEU A 20 9.56 23.55 18.71
N THR A 21 10.59 24.35 18.43
CA THR A 21 10.59 25.44 17.44
C THR A 21 11.21 25.08 16.09
N ALA A 22 11.46 23.80 15.82
CA ALA A 22 11.92 23.38 14.50
C ALA A 22 10.84 23.69 13.44
N MET A 23 11.06 24.74 12.65
CA MET A 23 10.16 25.05 11.53
C MET A 23 10.15 23.88 10.55
N PRO A 24 8.98 23.49 10.02
CA PRO A 24 8.91 22.46 9.00
C PRO A 24 9.82 22.83 7.82
N SER A 25 10.62 21.88 7.35
CA SER A 25 11.41 22.07 6.12
C SER A 25 10.48 22.46 4.98
N LYS A 26 10.86 23.47 4.18
CA LYS A 26 10.12 23.85 2.96
C LYS A 26 9.94 22.59 2.09
N ARG A 27 8.70 22.33 1.63
CA ARG A 27 8.41 21.22 0.72
C ARG A 27 9.15 21.51 -0.61
N SER A 28 10.04 20.61 -0.99
CA SER A 28 10.82 20.67 -2.24
C SER A 28 10.23 19.74 -3.31
N HIS A 29 10.96 19.54 -4.41
CA HIS A 29 10.62 18.55 -5.45
C HIS A 29 10.29 17.18 -4.84
N ILE A 30 9.17 16.61 -5.29
CA ILE A 30 8.69 15.29 -4.85
C ILE A 30 9.55 14.22 -5.53
N ALA A 31 10.56 13.71 -4.81
CA ALA A 31 11.45 12.65 -5.28
C ALA A 31 11.21 11.29 -4.59
N GLY A 32 10.16 11.18 -3.77
CA GLY A 32 9.87 9.97 -3.00
C GLY A 32 9.41 10.26 -1.58
N TRP A 33 9.52 9.28 -0.70
CA TRP A 33 9.09 9.40 0.69
C TRP A 33 10.17 10.08 1.53
N SER A 34 9.80 11.14 2.26
CA SER A 34 10.69 11.69 3.28
C SER A 34 11.02 10.63 4.35
N PRO A 35 12.22 10.63 4.95
CA PRO A 35 12.55 9.69 6.03
C PRO A 35 11.55 9.70 7.19
N GLY A 36 10.95 10.86 7.48
CA GLY A 36 9.88 10.98 8.48
C GLY A 36 8.59 10.26 8.07
N ALA A 37 8.21 10.32 6.79
CA ALA A 37 7.06 9.60 6.26
C ALA A 37 7.29 8.08 6.29
N VAL A 38 8.48 7.61 5.88
CA VAL A 38 8.86 6.19 5.98
C VAL A 38 8.73 5.70 7.42
N ARG A 39 9.31 6.44 8.37
CA ARG A 39 9.20 6.12 9.80
C ARG A 39 7.76 6.10 10.27
N ARG A 40 6.89 7.02 9.85
CA ARG A 40 5.47 6.97 10.26
C ARG A 40 4.75 5.76 9.66
N ASN A 41 5.03 5.43 8.40
CA ASN A 41 4.49 4.24 7.75
C ASN A 41 4.89 2.96 8.49
N THR A 42 6.18 2.80 8.80
CA THR A 42 6.65 1.64 9.58
C THR A 42 6.00 1.58 10.96
N ALA A 43 5.75 2.71 11.63
CA ALA A 43 5.07 2.71 12.93
C ALA A 43 3.62 2.25 12.81
N PHE A 44 2.92 2.71 11.77
CA PHE A 44 1.57 2.26 11.46
C PHE A 44 1.55 0.74 11.24
N LEU A 45 2.41 0.22 10.35
CA LEU A 45 2.49 -1.22 10.08
C LEU A 45 2.84 -2.03 11.34
N GLN A 46 3.72 -1.51 12.20
CA GLN A 46 4.06 -2.15 13.47
C GLN A 46 2.89 -2.18 14.47
N SER A 47 1.98 -1.21 14.38
CA SER A 47 0.81 -1.10 15.27
C SER A 47 -0.37 -1.98 14.87
N VAL A 48 -0.37 -2.52 13.64
CA VAL A 48 -1.45 -3.39 13.17
C VAL A 48 -1.41 -4.72 13.92
N ASP A 49 -2.56 -5.13 14.45
CA ASP A 49 -2.77 -6.50 14.91
C ASP A 49 -3.13 -7.38 13.72
N TRP A 50 -2.19 -8.24 13.34
CA TRP A 50 -2.33 -9.09 12.16
C TRP A 50 -3.29 -10.27 12.41
N LEU A 51 -3.54 -10.65 13.66
CA LEU A 51 -4.51 -11.70 14.00
C LEU A 51 -5.95 -11.28 13.69
N LEU A 52 -6.20 -9.96 13.59
CA LEU A 52 -7.53 -9.41 13.31
C LEU A 52 -7.79 -9.16 11.82
N LEU A 53 -6.80 -9.39 10.94
CA LEU A 53 -6.93 -9.09 9.51
C LEU A 53 -7.66 -10.19 8.71
N GLY A 54 -7.82 -11.37 9.29
CA GLY A 54 -8.40 -12.55 8.62
C GLY A 54 -7.40 -13.30 7.74
N GLU A 55 -7.87 -14.35 7.08
CA GLU A 55 -7.03 -15.28 6.33
C GLU A 55 -6.88 -14.90 4.84
N ASN A 56 -7.84 -14.18 4.26
CA ASN A 56 -7.84 -13.85 2.83
C ASN A 56 -7.12 -12.53 2.53
N GLY A 57 -5.81 -12.51 2.80
CA GLY A 57 -4.93 -11.39 2.51
C GLY A 57 -4.24 -11.50 1.15
N TYR A 58 -4.21 -10.41 0.39
CA TYR A 58 -3.58 -10.36 -0.93
C TYR A 58 -2.66 -9.16 -1.08
N ALA A 59 -1.45 -9.46 -1.48
CA ALA A 59 -0.39 -8.52 -1.82
C ALA A 59 -0.46 -8.20 -3.31
N PHE A 60 -0.36 -6.93 -3.69
CA PHE A 60 -0.35 -6.56 -5.11
C PHE A 60 0.67 -5.47 -5.45
N THR A 61 1.13 -5.53 -6.70
CA THR A 61 1.89 -4.48 -7.37
C THR A 61 1.21 -4.18 -8.69
N LEU A 62 0.76 -2.93 -8.84
CA LEU A 62 0.06 -2.47 -10.02
C LEU A 62 0.89 -1.40 -10.74
N THR A 63 0.95 -1.50 -12.05
CA THR A 63 1.86 -0.78 -12.92
C THR A 63 1.08 -0.09 -14.04
N LEU A 64 1.50 1.14 -14.37
CA LEU A 64 1.11 1.86 -15.58
C LEU A 64 2.25 1.87 -16.59
N LYS A 65 1.93 2.02 -17.88
CA LYS A 65 2.93 2.25 -18.92
C LYS A 65 3.40 3.70 -18.93
N THR A 66 2.46 4.64 -18.92
CA THR A 66 2.73 6.07 -19.02
C THR A 66 2.57 6.74 -17.66
N CYS A 67 3.48 7.67 -17.33
CA CYS A 67 3.34 8.48 -16.12
C CYS A 67 2.13 9.41 -16.27
N PRO A 68 1.24 9.50 -15.27
CA PRO A 68 0.22 10.55 -15.24
C PRO A 68 0.86 11.94 -15.40
N GLU A 69 0.16 12.84 -16.07
CA GLU A 69 0.62 14.21 -16.36
C GLU A 69 0.72 15.05 -15.09
N SER A 70 -0.04 14.70 -14.04
CA SER A 70 -0.04 15.41 -12.77
C SER A 70 -0.24 14.49 -11.55
N PRO A 71 0.19 14.92 -10.36
CA PRO A 71 -0.10 14.23 -9.10
C PRO A 71 -1.61 14.06 -8.85
N GLU A 72 -2.42 15.04 -9.22
CA GLU A 72 -3.88 15.02 -9.08
C GLU A 72 -4.51 13.93 -9.97
N GLN A 73 -3.98 13.76 -11.20
CA GLN A 73 -4.40 12.68 -12.08
C GLN A 73 -4.08 11.31 -11.46
N TRP A 74 -2.87 11.14 -10.92
CA TRP A 74 -2.51 9.91 -10.20
C TRP A 74 -3.43 9.65 -8.99
N GLN A 75 -3.69 10.67 -8.16
CA GLN A 75 -4.58 10.55 -7.01
C GLN A 75 -5.99 10.15 -7.41
N ARG A 76 -6.53 10.72 -8.49
CA ARG A 76 -7.84 10.37 -9.03
C ARG A 76 -7.88 8.92 -9.51
N LEU A 77 -6.83 8.44 -10.19
CA LEU A 77 -6.72 7.05 -10.61
C LEU A 77 -6.70 6.10 -9.42
N VAL A 78 -5.86 6.35 -8.42
CA VAL A 78 -5.81 5.52 -7.21
C VAL A 78 -7.18 5.55 -6.51
N LYS A 79 -7.79 6.72 -6.32
CA LYS A 79 -9.12 6.84 -5.70
C LYS A 79 -10.18 5.99 -6.41
N ASN A 80 -10.28 6.09 -7.74
CA ASN A 80 -11.23 5.31 -8.52
C ASN A 80 -11.01 3.81 -8.38
N TYR A 81 -9.75 3.36 -8.33
CA TYR A 81 -9.40 1.96 -8.10
C TYR A 81 -9.79 1.51 -6.68
N LEU A 82 -9.53 2.32 -5.66
CA LEU A 82 -9.93 1.96 -4.30
C LEU A 82 -11.45 1.92 -4.16
N GLU A 83 -12.17 2.81 -4.84
CA GLU A 83 -13.64 2.79 -4.89
C GLU A 83 -14.17 1.55 -5.63
N SER A 84 -13.51 1.09 -6.69
CA SER A 84 -13.91 -0.15 -7.37
C SER A 84 -13.67 -1.38 -6.47
N LEU A 85 -12.54 -1.45 -5.77
CA LEU A 85 -12.28 -2.50 -4.78
C LEU A 85 -13.28 -2.46 -3.63
N ARG A 86 -13.70 -1.27 -3.15
CA ARG A 86 -14.70 -1.15 -2.08
C ARG A 86 -16.04 -1.78 -2.44
N LYS A 87 -16.44 -1.70 -3.72
CA LYS A 87 -17.67 -2.35 -4.20
C LYS A 87 -17.61 -3.88 -4.14
N VAL A 88 -16.40 -4.42 -4.04
CA VAL A 88 -16.09 -5.84 -3.88
C VAL A 88 -15.84 -6.17 -2.39
N GLY A 89 -16.13 -5.26 -1.46
CA GLY A 89 -16.20 -5.61 -0.04
C GLY A 89 -14.86 -5.97 0.63
N PHE A 90 -13.76 -5.27 0.34
CA PHE A 90 -12.59 -5.43 1.22
C PHE A 90 -12.85 -4.81 2.60
N ASN A 91 -12.19 -5.35 3.63
CA ASN A 91 -12.29 -4.86 5.01
C ASN A 91 -11.11 -3.96 5.36
N TYR A 92 -9.91 -4.40 4.97
CA TYR A 92 -8.67 -3.67 5.25
C TYR A 92 -7.87 -3.47 3.97
N LEU A 93 -7.31 -2.28 3.82
CA LEU A 93 -6.46 -1.93 2.71
C LEU A 93 -5.36 -0.98 3.18
N HIS A 94 -4.13 -1.25 2.78
CA HIS A 94 -3.03 -0.33 2.91
C HIS A 94 -2.21 -0.32 1.62
N TRP A 95 -1.76 0.86 1.19
CA TRP A 95 -1.04 1.00 -0.07
C TRP A 95 0.00 2.13 0.01
N VAL A 96 1.00 2.04 -0.86
CA VAL A 96 2.06 3.03 -1.04
C VAL A 96 2.37 3.20 -2.53
N VAL A 97 2.92 4.35 -2.88
CA VAL A 97 3.49 4.59 -4.22
C VAL A 97 4.99 4.35 -4.17
N GLU A 98 5.49 3.60 -5.14
CA GLU A 98 6.92 3.50 -5.44
C GLU A 98 7.19 4.05 -6.84
N TRP A 99 8.22 4.89 -6.99
CA TRP A 99 8.63 5.39 -8.30
C TRP A 99 9.60 4.41 -8.98
N GLN A 100 9.29 4.00 -10.20
CA GLN A 100 10.21 3.20 -11.01
C GLN A 100 11.39 4.04 -11.51
N ARG A 101 12.51 3.39 -11.85
CA ARG A 101 13.66 4.03 -12.52
C ARG A 101 13.29 4.83 -13.77
N ARG A 102 12.24 4.41 -14.49
CA ARG A 102 11.72 5.10 -15.68
C ARG A 102 10.82 6.30 -15.39
N GLY A 103 10.62 6.68 -14.13
CA GLY A 103 9.80 7.82 -13.74
C GLY A 103 8.29 7.57 -13.81
N VAL A 104 7.84 6.32 -13.71
CA VAL A 104 6.41 5.95 -13.69
C VAL A 104 6.07 5.35 -12.34
N PRO A 105 4.93 5.70 -11.71
CA PRO A 105 4.56 5.19 -10.40
C PRO A 105 4.06 3.74 -10.46
N HIS A 106 4.41 2.97 -9.43
CA HIS A 106 3.78 1.72 -9.05
C HIS A 106 2.87 1.94 -7.84
N LEU A 107 1.72 1.28 -7.87
CA LEU A 107 0.86 1.14 -6.70
C LEU A 107 1.13 -0.21 -6.04
N HIS A 108 1.81 -0.18 -4.89
CA HIS A 108 1.99 -1.36 -4.06
C HIS A 108 0.94 -1.36 -2.95
N GLY A 109 0.36 -2.51 -2.65
CA GLY A 109 -0.62 -2.58 -1.58
C GLY A 109 -0.88 -3.97 -1.04
N VAL A 110 -1.69 -3.96 0.01
CA VAL A 110 -2.32 -5.12 0.61
C VAL A 110 -3.81 -4.86 0.76
N VAL A 111 -4.60 -5.89 0.48
CA VAL A 111 -6.03 -5.92 0.71
C VAL A 111 -6.40 -7.19 1.45
N TYR A 112 -7.30 -7.11 2.42
CA TYR A 112 -7.88 -8.26 3.10
C TYR A 112 -9.39 -8.27 2.89
N PHE A 113 -9.91 -9.45 2.54
CA PHE A 113 -11.33 -9.75 2.44
C PHE A 113 -11.71 -10.67 3.60
N THR A 114 -12.82 -10.41 4.28
CA THR A 114 -13.37 -11.35 5.26
C THR A 114 -14.51 -12.14 4.63
N ASP A 115 -14.81 -13.31 5.18
CA ASP A 115 -15.85 -14.20 4.65
C ASP A 115 -17.23 -13.54 4.58
N ALA A 116 -17.51 -12.56 5.45
CA ALA A 116 -18.74 -11.77 5.43
C ALA A 116 -18.86 -10.85 4.19
N CYS A 117 -17.74 -10.57 3.54
CA CYS A 117 -17.65 -9.70 2.38
C CYS A 117 -17.08 -10.40 1.16
N ASP A 118 -16.94 -11.74 1.18
CA ASP A 118 -16.62 -12.55 0.02
C ASP A 118 -17.75 -12.38 -1.01
N PRO A 119 -17.57 -11.52 -2.02
CA PRO A 119 -18.62 -11.22 -2.99
C PRO A 119 -18.73 -12.32 -4.04
N LEU A 120 -17.85 -13.33 -3.96
CA LEU A 120 -17.72 -14.40 -4.93
C LEU A 120 -18.16 -15.75 -4.33
N GLY A 121 -18.24 -15.89 -3.01
CA GLY A 121 -18.84 -17.04 -2.32
C GLY A 121 -18.02 -18.32 -2.44
N GLY A 122 -16.83 -18.34 -1.85
CA GLY A 122 -16.00 -19.55 -1.70
C GLY A 122 -14.98 -19.79 -2.81
N PHE A 123 -14.50 -18.74 -3.47
CA PHE A 123 -13.49 -18.88 -4.52
C PHE A 123 -12.09 -19.21 -3.99
N LEU A 124 -11.26 -19.79 -4.87
CA LEU A 124 -9.85 -20.09 -4.60
C LEU A 124 -9.00 -18.80 -4.64
N ASN A 125 -7.82 -18.82 -4.02
CA ASN A 125 -6.90 -17.67 -3.92
C ASN A 125 -6.62 -16.96 -5.26
N ASP A 126 -6.59 -17.70 -6.37
CA ASP A 126 -6.30 -17.15 -7.71
C ASP A 126 -7.36 -16.14 -8.17
N ASP A 127 -8.59 -16.27 -7.72
CA ASP A 127 -9.72 -15.48 -8.24
C ASP A 127 -9.78 -14.09 -7.62
N TYR A 128 -9.37 -13.96 -6.35
CA TYR A 128 -9.14 -12.66 -5.73
C TYR A 128 -7.99 -11.91 -6.40
N CYS A 129 -6.89 -12.60 -6.72
CA CYS A 129 -5.79 -11.94 -7.42
C CYS A 129 -6.17 -11.50 -8.83
N ARG A 130 -6.93 -12.32 -9.57
CA ARG A 130 -7.51 -11.90 -10.85
C ARG A 130 -8.43 -10.69 -10.67
N LEU A 131 -9.28 -10.69 -9.65
CA LEU A 131 -10.21 -9.59 -9.38
C LEU A 131 -9.47 -8.27 -9.12
N ILE A 132 -8.42 -8.30 -8.30
CA ILE A 132 -7.57 -7.13 -7.98
C ILE A 132 -6.96 -6.57 -9.27
N ILE A 133 -6.34 -7.43 -10.06
CA ILE A 133 -5.67 -7.06 -11.32
C ILE A 133 -6.68 -6.57 -12.36
N CYS A 134 -7.81 -7.26 -12.52
CA CYS A 134 -8.82 -6.90 -13.50
C CYS A 134 -9.49 -5.56 -13.16
N ASN A 135 -9.75 -5.26 -11.88
CA ASN A 135 -10.29 -3.96 -11.47
C ASN A 135 -9.33 -2.82 -11.81
N TRP A 136 -8.02 -3.03 -11.70
CA TRP A 136 -7.03 -2.06 -12.15
C TRP A 136 -7.04 -1.91 -13.67
N VAL A 137 -6.83 -3.01 -14.40
CA VAL A 137 -6.64 -2.98 -15.86
C VAL A 137 -7.89 -2.45 -16.59
N ARG A 138 -9.10 -2.74 -16.11
CA ARG A 138 -10.36 -2.27 -16.72
C ARG A 138 -10.54 -0.75 -16.69
N MET A 139 -9.81 -0.03 -15.84
CA MET A 139 -9.84 1.44 -15.80
C MET A 139 -9.06 2.09 -16.94
N PHE A 140 -8.27 1.29 -17.69
CA PHE A 140 -7.34 1.79 -18.68
C PHE A 140 -7.54 1.11 -20.03
N THR A 141 -7.00 1.74 -21.08
CA THR A 141 -6.85 1.06 -22.36
C THR A 141 -5.77 -0.03 -22.27
N PHE A 142 -5.84 -1.06 -23.13
CA PHE A 142 -4.86 -2.15 -23.17
C PHE A 142 -3.39 -1.69 -23.39
N ARG A 143 -3.19 -0.46 -23.86
CA ARG A 143 -1.85 0.11 -24.04
C ARG A 143 -1.26 0.65 -22.74
N GLU A 144 -2.10 1.03 -21.78
CA GLU A 144 -1.70 1.70 -20.53
C GLU A 144 -1.51 0.74 -19.36
N ALA A 145 -2.35 -0.27 -19.22
CA ALA A 145 -2.21 -1.33 -18.22
C ALA A 145 -2.50 -2.70 -18.86
N ARG A 146 -1.68 -3.70 -18.52
CA ARG A 146 -1.81 -5.07 -19.01
C ARG A 146 -1.78 -6.04 -17.85
N VAL A 147 -2.61 -7.08 -17.91
CA VAL A 147 -2.70 -8.13 -16.89
C VAL A 147 -1.33 -8.74 -16.60
N GLN A 148 -0.55 -9.03 -17.64
CA GLN A 148 0.78 -9.64 -17.54
C GLN A 148 1.84 -8.75 -16.88
N ALA A 149 1.56 -7.44 -16.75
CA ALA A 149 2.46 -6.49 -16.12
C ALA A 149 2.09 -6.21 -14.65
N GLN A 150 1.08 -6.89 -14.11
CA GLN A 150 0.66 -6.78 -12.72
C GLN A 150 1.13 -8.01 -11.94
N ASP A 151 1.38 -7.87 -10.65
CA ASP A 151 1.67 -8.98 -9.74
C ASP A 151 0.65 -8.97 -8.60
N CYS A 152 0.08 -10.12 -8.28
CA CYS A 152 -0.71 -10.32 -7.08
C CYS A 152 -0.42 -11.70 -6.51
N LYS A 153 -0.30 -11.79 -5.17
CA LYS A 153 -0.01 -13.04 -4.46
C LYS A 153 -0.82 -13.12 -3.17
N PRO A 154 -1.34 -14.30 -2.79
CA PRO A 154 -1.89 -14.50 -1.47
C PRO A 154 -0.80 -14.31 -0.40
N ILE A 155 -1.19 -13.77 0.74
CA ILE A 155 -0.32 -13.56 1.90
C ILE A 155 -0.44 -14.78 2.80
N SER A 156 0.61 -15.59 2.84
CA SER A 156 0.71 -16.72 3.78
C SER A 156 1.31 -16.32 5.13
N ASP A 157 1.99 -15.17 5.22
CA ASP A 157 2.56 -14.60 6.45
C ASP A 157 2.45 -13.06 6.42
N ALA A 158 1.50 -12.53 7.20
CA ALA A 158 1.24 -11.10 7.32
C ALA A 158 2.47 -10.32 7.83
N LYS A 159 3.31 -10.93 8.67
CA LYS A 159 4.51 -10.29 9.23
C LYS A 159 5.60 -10.10 8.18
N GLY A 160 5.81 -11.10 7.31
CA GLY A 160 6.68 -11.00 6.14
C GLY A 160 6.26 -9.88 5.20
N TRP A 161 4.95 -9.68 5.01
CA TRP A 161 4.43 -8.67 4.09
C TRP A 161 4.55 -7.24 4.61
N PHE A 162 4.32 -6.99 5.90
CA PHE A 162 4.56 -5.63 6.44
C PHE A 162 6.01 -5.20 6.32
N LYS A 163 6.96 -6.13 6.42
CA LYS A 163 8.37 -5.86 6.11
C LYS A 163 8.55 -5.50 4.63
N TYR A 164 7.85 -6.17 3.73
CA TYR A 164 7.85 -5.84 2.30
C TYR A 164 7.31 -4.43 2.05
N LEU A 165 6.14 -4.06 2.57
CA LEU A 165 5.59 -2.70 2.37
C LEU A 165 6.45 -1.61 3.01
N ALA A 166 7.05 -1.88 4.18
CA ALA A 166 8.02 -0.97 4.78
C ALA A 166 9.25 -0.74 3.89
N LYS A 167 9.73 -1.76 3.17
CA LYS A 167 10.83 -1.65 2.20
C LYS A 167 10.49 -0.77 1.01
N HIS A 168 9.28 -0.89 0.46
CA HIS A 168 8.86 -0.14 -0.74
C HIS A 168 8.56 1.32 -0.42
N ALA A 169 8.21 1.64 0.83
CA ALA A 169 8.14 3.02 1.30
C ALA A 169 9.52 3.67 1.53
N GLY A 170 10.60 2.89 1.68
CA GLY A 170 11.93 3.37 2.09
C GLY A 170 12.94 3.63 0.96
N ARG A 171 12.52 3.54 -0.30
CA ARG A 171 13.37 3.73 -1.48
C ARG A 171 13.53 5.19 -1.87
#